data_AF-A0A8B6GJX9-F1
#
_entry.id   AF-A0A8B6GJX9-F1
#
_cell.length_a   1.000
_cell.length_b   1.000
_cell.length_c   1.000
_cell.angle_alpha   90.00
_cell.angle_beta   90.00
_cell.angle_gamma   90.00
#
_symmetry.space_group_name_H-M   'P 1'
#
loop_
_entity.id
_entity.type
_entity.pdbx_description
1 polymer ?
#
loop_
_entity_poly.entity_id
_entity_poly.type
_entity_poly.pdbx_seq_one_letter_code
_entity_poly.pdbx_strand_id
1 'polypeptide(L)'
;MYFPLYLLSSNLLLNLNSYLDDLKISKDEKNVRFKDVTVYYFPREQGFTSVPHEGGSTLGMSYGHTDSDTYSLADHAKIRKRSYHAALGDSAMEDEQFETDEINKLEDEDWYYSTKRLKSEHRLTPAQRRLLLRQSSLVNVDRSEADDCKDIRDSRRKSGCNCKHMCDPNTCACSLAGIECFVEDDSFPCRCSKPICKNPHGHYEYNPDKVQEHFTRTMEKLKN
;
A
#
# COMPACT_ATOMS: atom_id res chain seq x y z
N MET A 1 44.30 -3.33 -24.12
CA MET A 1 43.67 -4.59 -24.57
C MET A 1 42.18 -4.46 -24.33
N TYR A 2 41.43 -4.32 -25.41
CA TYR A 2 39.98 -4.11 -25.45
C TYR A 2 39.31 -5.46 -25.72
N PHE A 3 38.25 -5.81 -24.98
CA PHE A 3 37.18 -6.70 -25.47
C PHE A 3 35.84 -6.30 -24.83
N PRO A 4 34.74 -6.21 -25.61
CA PRO A 4 33.44 -5.69 -25.19
C PRO A 4 32.47 -6.78 -24.69
N LEU A 5 31.54 -6.38 -23.81
CA LEU A 5 30.39 -7.19 -23.38
C LEU A 5 29.23 -7.04 -24.39
N TYR A 6 28.81 -8.15 -25.01
CA TYR A 6 27.56 -8.26 -25.77
C TYR A 6 26.46 -8.90 -24.91
N LEU A 7 25.33 -8.19 -24.82
CA LEU A 7 23.94 -8.65 -24.88
C LEU A 7 23.64 -10.13 -24.55
N LEU A 8 23.02 -10.37 -23.38
CA LEU A 8 22.13 -11.51 -23.16
C LEU A 8 20.68 -11.00 -23.25
N SER A 9 20.14 -10.91 -24.46
CA SER A 9 18.71 -10.72 -24.69
C SER A 9 18.12 -11.91 -25.45
N SER A 10 16.88 -12.24 -25.11
CA SER A 10 15.87 -12.89 -25.96
C SER A 10 15.77 -14.43 -26.00
N ASN A 11 16.76 -15.21 -25.60
CA ASN A 11 16.69 -16.68 -25.79
C ASN A 11 16.01 -17.50 -24.68
N LEU A 12 15.71 -16.93 -23.51
CA LEU A 12 15.00 -17.66 -22.43
C LEU A 12 13.46 -17.58 -22.57
N LEU A 13 12.94 -16.52 -23.21
CA LEU A 13 11.50 -16.30 -23.36
C LEU A 13 10.88 -17.12 -24.51
N LEU A 14 11.69 -17.52 -25.50
CA LEU A 14 11.21 -18.29 -26.66
C LEU A 14 10.92 -19.76 -26.33
N ASN A 15 11.44 -20.29 -25.22
CA ASN A 15 11.31 -21.69 -24.85
C ASN A 15 10.10 -21.98 -23.93
N LEU A 16 9.52 -20.94 -23.31
CA LEU A 16 8.33 -21.10 -22.47
C LEU A 16 7.04 -21.21 -23.31
N ASN A 17 6.96 -20.47 -24.41
CA ASN A 17 5.78 -20.45 -25.27
C ASN A 17 5.59 -21.79 -25.99
N SER A 18 6.68 -22.44 -26.45
CA SER A 18 6.60 -23.76 -27.08
C SER A 18 6.18 -24.88 -26.11
N TYR A 19 6.47 -24.75 -24.81
CA TYR A 19 6.08 -25.72 -23.79
C TYR A 19 4.59 -25.61 -23.41
N LEU A 20 4.03 -24.41 -23.53
CA LEU A 20 2.60 -24.16 -23.26
C LEU A 20 1.70 -24.62 -24.43
N ASP A 21 2.22 -24.69 -25.65
CA ASP A 21 1.47 -25.15 -26.84
C ASP A 21 1.22 -26.68 -26.86
N ASP A 22 2.09 -27.47 -26.21
CA ASP A 22 1.95 -28.94 -26.13
C ASP A 22 0.95 -29.40 -25.05
N LEU A 23 0.62 -28.52 -24.10
CA LEU A 23 -0.46 -28.74 -23.14
C LEU A 23 -1.78 -28.35 -23.82
N LYS A 24 -2.41 -29.29 -24.53
CA LYS A 24 -3.78 -29.18 -25.09
C LYS A 24 -4.85 -28.97 -23.99
N ILE A 25 -4.74 -27.89 -23.24
CA ILE A 25 -5.80 -27.33 -22.41
C ILE A 25 -6.71 -26.60 -23.40
N SER A 26 -7.92 -27.12 -23.62
CA SER A 26 -8.93 -26.36 -24.35
C SER A 26 -9.08 -25.02 -23.63
N LYS A 27 -8.83 -23.94 -24.37
CA LYS A 27 -9.03 -22.56 -23.91
C LYS A 27 -10.53 -22.30 -23.92
N ASP A 28 -11.30 -23.06 -23.14
CA ASP A 28 -12.63 -22.63 -22.75
C ASP A 28 -12.39 -21.34 -21.97
N GLU A 29 -12.80 -20.21 -22.54
CA GLU A 29 -12.81 -18.93 -21.87
C GLU A 29 -13.74 -19.04 -20.67
N LYS A 30 -13.19 -19.50 -19.54
CA LYS A 30 -13.85 -19.53 -18.25
C LYS A 30 -13.97 -18.08 -17.79
N ASN A 31 -15.02 -17.43 -18.27
CA ASN A 31 -15.31 -16.05 -17.93
C ASN A 31 -15.97 -16.01 -16.55
N VAL A 32 -15.36 -15.26 -15.63
CA VAL A 32 -15.94 -14.98 -14.31
C VAL A 32 -17.17 -14.11 -14.52
N ARG A 33 -18.33 -14.57 -14.07
CA ARG A 33 -19.57 -13.79 -14.07
C ARG A 33 -19.99 -13.51 -12.64
N PHE A 34 -20.08 -12.23 -12.30
CA PHE A 34 -20.64 -11.78 -11.04
C PHE A 34 -22.16 -11.73 -11.16
N LYS A 35 -22.86 -12.09 -10.09
CA LYS A 35 -24.33 -12.19 -10.07
C LYS A 35 -24.93 -11.28 -9.03
N ASP A 36 -24.54 -11.52 -7.78
CA ASP A 36 -25.09 -10.85 -6.60
C ASP A 36 -23.96 -10.14 -5.83
N VAL A 37 -24.32 -9.08 -5.11
CA VAL A 37 -23.44 -8.29 -4.25
C VAL A 37 -23.98 -8.36 -2.83
N THR A 38 -23.18 -8.83 -1.89
CA THR A 38 -23.52 -8.80 -0.47
C THR A 38 -22.86 -7.60 0.20
N VAL A 39 -23.66 -6.76 0.85
CA VAL A 39 -23.23 -5.58 1.60
C VAL A 39 -23.32 -5.90 3.08
N TYR A 40 -22.23 -5.68 3.82
CA TYR A 40 -22.19 -5.84 5.28
C TYR A 40 -22.08 -4.48 5.94
N TYR A 41 -22.91 -4.25 6.96
CA TYR A 41 -22.97 -2.99 7.70
C TYR A 41 -22.24 -3.11 9.02
N PHE A 42 -21.15 -2.37 9.17
CA PHE A 42 -20.36 -2.34 10.39
C PHE A 42 -20.51 -0.98 11.08
N PRO A 43 -20.76 -0.96 12.40
CA PRO A 43 -20.53 0.22 13.21
C PRO A 43 -19.15 0.82 12.94
N ARG A 44 -19.10 2.14 12.93
CA ARG A 44 -17.82 2.86 12.84
C ARG A 44 -17.12 2.78 14.19
N GLU A 45 -15.83 2.49 14.17
CA GLU A 45 -14.99 2.51 15.37
C GLU A 45 -13.72 3.33 15.10
N GLN A 46 -13.18 3.93 16.16
CA GLN A 46 -11.91 4.64 16.08
C GLN A 46 -10.80 3.82 16.69
N GLY A 47 -9.69 3.82 15.98
CA GLY A 47 -8.58 2.93 16.24
C GLY A 47 -7.23 3.60 16.10
N PHE A 48 -6.19 2.77 16.12
CA PHE A 48 -4.81 3.17 15.90
C PHE A 48 -4.24 2.44 14.69
N THR A 49 -3.37 3.12 13.94
CA THR A 49 -2.65 2.52 12.79
C THR A 49 -1.16 2.40 13.07
N SER A 50 -0.56 1.34 12.53
CA SER A 50 0.89 1.12 12.54
C SER A 50 1.63 1.93 11.47
N VAL A 51 0.93 2.61 10.56
CA VAL A 51 1.49 3.43 9.47
C VAL A 51 0.78 4.78 9.46
N PRO A 52 1.48 5.93 9.56
CA PRO A 52 2.95 6.17 9.59
C PRO A 52 3.58 6.02 11.00
N HIS A 53 4.90 6.29 11.11
CA HIS A 53 5.71 6.20 12.35
C HIS A 53 5.03 6.89 13.56
N GLU A 54 4.24 7.93 13.30
CA GLU A 54 3.29 8.54 14.21
C GLU A 54 1.87 8.02 13.90
N GLY A 55 1.54 6.83 14.40
CA GLY A 55 0.18 6.31 14.27
C GLY A 55 -0.84 7.29 14.83
N GLY A 56 -1.88 7.57 14.06
CA GLY A 56 -2.96 8.49 14.43
C GLY A 56 -4.29 7.78 14.66
N SER A 57 -5.27 8.54 15.13
CA SER A 57 -6.67 8.09 15.21
C SER A 57 -7.18 7.80 13.80
N THR A 58 -7.52 6.54 13.54
CA THR A 58 -8.16 6.09 12.30
C THR A 58 -9.66 5.98 12.46
N LEU A 59 -10.37 5.98 11.34
CA LEU A 59 -11.79 5.66 11.27
C LEU A 59 -11.93 4.29 10.58
N GLY A 60 -12.24 3.27 11.38
CA GLY A 60 -12.39 1.90 10.95
C GLY A 60 -13.84 1.41 11.01
N MET A 61 -13.95 0.09 10.99
CA MET A 61 -15.18 -0.68 11.17
C MET A 61 -14.97 -1.59 12.38
N SER A 62 -16.02 -1.85 13.14
CA SER A 62 -15.99 -2.83 14.23
C SER A 62 -15.66 -4.24 13.74
N TYR A 63 -15.23 -5.11 14.65
CA TYR A 63 -14.93 -6.51 14.34
C TYR A 63 -16.14 -7.29 13.78
N GLY A 64 -17.35 -6.98 14.28
CA GLY A 64 -18.61 -7.61 13.83
C GLY A 64 -19.49 -6.64 13.04
N HIS A 65 -20.23 -7.18 12.06
CA HIS A 65 -21.30 -6.43 11.39
C HIS A 65 -22.59 -6.51 12.19
N THR A 66 -23.43 -5.49 12.08
CA THR A 66 -24.77 -5.48 12.68
C THR A 66 -25.83 -6.00 11.73
N ASP A 67 -25.59 -5.88 10.41
CA ASP A 67 -26.56 -6.25 9.40
C ASP A 67 -25.89 -6.61 8.07
N SER A 68 -26.62 -7.27 7.18
CA SER A 68 -26.16 -7.59 5.83
C SER A 68 -27.31 -7.73 4.85
N ASP A 69 -27.13 -7.18 3.65
CA ASP A 69 -28.08 -7.29 2.55
C ASP A 69 -27.43 -7.93 1.32
N THR A 70 -28.24 -8.53 0.45
CA THR A 70 -27.78 -9.03 -0.86
C THR A 70 -28.61 -8.44 -1.98
N TYR A 71 -27.92 -7.90 -2.98
CA TYR A 71 -28.51 -7.18 -4.11
C TYR A 71 -28.06 -7.79 -5.44
N SER A 72 -28.87 -7.60 -6.49
CA SER A 72 -28.36 -7.77 -7.84
C SER A 72 -27.33 -6.67 -8.16
N LEU A 73 -26.44 -6.92 -9.13
CA LEU A 73 -25.49 -5.89 -9.60
C LEU A 73 -26.20 -4.60 -10.05
N ALA A 74 -27.32 -4.72 -10.76
CA ALA A 74 -28.08 -3.58 -11.27
C ALA A 74 -28.72 -2.73 -10.15
N ASP A 75 -29.19 -3.37 -9.08
CA ASP A 75 -29.79 -2.65 -7.96
C ASP A 75 -28.74 -2.00 -7.07
N HIS A 76 -27.62 -2.70 -6.83
CA HIS A 76 -26.50 -2.13 -6.07
C HIS A 76 -25.91 -0.88 -6.76
N ALA A 77 -25.82 -0.87 -8.09
CA ALA A 77 -25.38 0.31 -8.85
C ALA A 77 -26.27 1.54 -8.61
N LYS A 78 -27.60 1.35 -8.57
CA LYS A 78 -28.56 2.43 -8.26
C LYS A 78 -28.40 2.94 -6.83
N ILE A 79 -28.22 2.04 -5.86
CA ILE A 79 -28.01 2.37 -4.45
C ILE A 79 -26.73 3.19 -4.27
N ARG A 80 -25.63 2.77 -4.92
CA ARG A 80 -24.37 3.51 -4.91
C ARG A 80 -24.53 4.92 -5.47
N LYS A 81 -25.19 5.07 -6.63
CA LYS A 81 -25.41 6.39 -7.25
C LYS A 81 -26.18 7.32 -6.31
N ARG A 82 -27.27 6.84 -5.69
CA ARG A 82 -28.04 7.63 -4.71
C ARG A 82 -27.22 8.05 -3.51
N SER A 83 -26.44 7.11 -2.95
CA SER A 83 -25.60 7.37 -1.77
C SER A 83 -24.50 8.39 -2.07
N TYR A 84 -23.93 8.35 -3.27
CA TYR A 84 -22.93 9.31 -3.73
C TYR A 84 -23.50 10.73 -3.85
N HIS A 85 -24.66 10.88 -4.50
CA HIS A 85 -25.33 12.19 -4.63
C HIS A 85 -25.72 12.77 -3.26
N ALA A 86 -26.20 11.93 -2.34
CA ALA A 86 -26.50 12.35 -0.97
C ALA A 86 -25.26 12.83 -0.20
N ALA A 87 -24.07 12.26 -0.48
CA ALA A 87 -22.85 12.59 0.23
C ALA A 87 -22.13 13.85 -0.29
N LEU A 88 -22.24 14.17 -1.58
CA LEU A 88 -21.53 15.31 -2.20
C LEU A 88 -22.43 16.51 -2.55
N GLY A 89 -23.75 16.38 -2.40
CA GLY A 89 -24.73 17.43 -2.71
C GLY A 89 -24.95 17.65 -4.22
N ASP A 90 -25.93 18.49 -4.55
CA ASP A 90 -26.41 18.76 -5.93
C ASP A 90 -25.37 19.44 -6.86
N SER A 91 -24.18 19.80 -6.37
CA SER A 91 -23.15 20.48 -7.18
C SER A 91 -22.31 19.56 -8.07
N ALA A 92 -22.61 18.26 -8.12
CA ALA A 92 -21.95 17.29 -9.00
C ALA A 92 -22.68 17.08 -10.35
N MET A 93 -23.62 17.97 -10.71
CA MET A 93 -24.56 17.78 -11.84
C MET A 93 -24.17 18.44 -13.17
N GLU A 94 -22.96 18.98 -13.32
CA GLU A 94 -22.48 19.49 -14.61
C GLU A 94 -21.38 18.60 -15.16
N ASP A 95 -21.75 17.38 -15.55
CA ASP A 95 -21.26 16.63 -16.72
C ASP A 95 -21.65 15.17 -16.56
N GLU A 96 -22.67 14.71 -17.29
CA GLU A 96 -22.79 13.34 -17.81
C GLU A 96 -24.19 13.16 -18.41
N GLN A 97 -24.35 13.62 -19.65
CA GLN A 97 -25.34 13.04 -20.55
C GLN A 97 -24.72 11.78 -21.15
N PHE A 98 -24.75 10.69 -20.38
CA PHE A 98 -24.21 9.40 -20.78
C PHE A 98 -25.35 8.39 -20.91
N GLU A 99 -25.64 8.02 -22.14
CA GLU A 99 -26.62 7.01 -22.49
C GLU A 99 -26.25 5.66 -21.86
N THR A 100 -27.28 4.97 -21.38
CA THR A 100 -27.26 3.76 -20.56
C THR A 100 -26.59 2.51 -21.17
N ASP A 101 -25.99 2.61 -22.36
CA ASP A 101 -25.43 1.47 -23.10
C ASP A 101 -23.94 1.20 -22.81
N GLU A 102 -23.22 2.13 -22.17
CA GLU A 102 -21.80 1.97 -21.82
C GLU A 102 -21.54 1.50 -20.37
N ILE A 103 -22.57 1.08 -19.63
CA ILE A 103 -22.41 0.50 -18.27
C ILE A 103 -21.59 -0.81 -18.29
N ASN A 104 -21.53 -1.50 -19.43
CA ASN A 104 -20.75 -2.75 -19.57
C ASN A 104 -19.24 -2.52 -19.84
N LYS A 105 -18.76 -1.28 -19.93
CA LYS A 105 -17.35 -0.97 -20.26
C LYS A 105 -16.56 -0.22 -19.18
N LEU A 106 -17.17 0.10 -18.04
CA LEU A 106 -16.47 0.77 -16.94
C LEU A 106 -15.66 -0.28 -16.17
N GLU A 107 -14.38 -0.40 -16.53
CA GLU A 107 -13.38 -1.13 -15.75
C GLU A 107 -13.25 -0.47 -14.36
N ASP A 108 -13.09 -1.29 -13.31
CA ASP A 108 -13.07 -0.90 -11.87
C ASP A 108 -12.09 0.25 -11.50
N GLU A 109 -11.22 0.67 -12.40
CA GLU A 109 -10.16 1.67 -12.23
C GLU A 109 -10.67 3.12 -12.13
N ASP A 110 -11.82 3.47 -12.71
CA ASP A 110 -12.25 4.88 -12.80
C ASP A 110 -12.80 5.47 -11.50
N TRP A 111 -13.22 4.63 -10.53
CA TRP A 111 -13.64 5.12 -9.21
C TRP A 111 -12.48 5.70 -8.41
N TYR A 112 -11.25 5.19 -8.60
CA TYR A 112 -10.06 5.73 -7.95
C TYR A 112 -9.74 7.15 -8.46
N TYR A 113 -9.96 7.40 -9.75
CA TYR A 113 -9.69 8.70 -10.38
C TYR A 113 -10.78 9.76 -10.14
N SER A 114 -12.03 9.40 -9.88
CA SER A 114 -13.09 10.40 -9.59
C SER A 114 -12.85 11.18 -8.28
N THR A 115 -12.04 10.64 -7.36
CA THR A 115 -11.61 11.35 -6.14
C THR A 115 -10.61 12.50 -6.40
N LYS A 116 -10.16 12.72 -7.65
CA LYS A 116 -9.21 13.79 -8.04
C LYS A 116 -9.71 15.23 -7.91
N ARG A 117 -10.86 15.49 -7.26
CA ARG A 117 -11.31 16.88 -7.00
C ARG A 117 -11.50 17.26 -5.55
N LEU A 118 -10.87 16.54 -4.62
CA LEU A 118 -10.47 17.14 -3.35
C LEU A 118 -9.13 17.83 -3.59
N LYS A 119 -9.14 19.16 -3.76
CA LYS A 119 -7.92 19.99 -3.79
C LYS A 119 -7.10 19.72 -2.52
N SER A 120 -6.16 18.81 -2.61
CA SER A 120 -5.38 18.27 -1.49
C SER A 120 -4.21 19.17 -1.12
N GLU A 121 -4.43 20.48 -1.00
CA GLU A 121 -3.33 21.41 -0.63
C GLU A 121 -3.15 21.55 0.89
N HIS A 122 -3.96 20.87 1.70
CA HIS A 122 -3.74 20.84 3.15
C HIS A 122 -3.88 19.43 3.72
N ARG A 123 -2.75 18.80 4.02
CA ARG A 123 -2.74 17.63 4.90
C ARG A 123 -3.28 18.07 6.25
N LEU A 124 -4.40 17.47 6.68
CA LEU A 124 -4.94 17.72 8.00
C LEU A 124 -3.89 17.37 9.07
N THR A 125 -3.65 18.32 9.98
CA THR A 125 -2.82 18.08 11.15
C THR A 125 -3.45 16.99 12.03
N PRO A 126 -2.67 16.28 12.86
CA PRO A 126 -3.23 15.31 13.80
C PRO A 126 -4.33 15.89 14.70
N ALA A 127 -4.23 17.17 15.09
CA ALA A 127 -5.24 17.85 15.88
C ALA A 127 -6.55 18.07 15.10
N GLN A 128 -6.46 18.55 13.86
CA GLN A 128 -7.64 18.72 12.98
C GLN A 128 -8.34 17.39 12.71
N ARG A 129 -7.57 16.32 12.45
CA ARG A 129 -8.11 14.97 12.24
C ARG A 129 -8.88 14.49 13.47
N ARG A 130 -8.32 14.63 14.68
CA ARG A 130 -9.00 14.24 15.93
C ARG A 130 -10.28 15.03 16.18
N LEU A 131 -10.32 16.32 15.83
CA LEU A 131 -11.52 17.14 16.01
C LEU A 131 -12.67 16.65 15.11
N LEU A 132 -12.41 16.44 13.82
CA LEU A 132 -13.40 15.92 12.86
C LEU A 132 -13.95 14.56 13.31
N LEU A 133 -13.05 13.69 13.75
CA LEU A 133 -13.36 12.36 14.25
C LEU A 133 -14.23 12.38 15.51
N ARG A 134 -14.03 13.34 16.42
CA ARG A 134 -14.91 13.53 17.59
C ARG A 134 -16.28 14.07 17.21
N GLN A 135 -16.35 14.93 16.20
CA GLN A 135 -17.63 15.49 15.70
C GLN A 135 -18.52 14.43 15.04
N SER A 136 -17.95 13.35 14.50
CA SER A 136 -18.71 12.24 13.90
C SER A 136 -19.31 11.26 14.93
N SER A 137 -19.52 11.69 16.18
CA SER A 137 -20.14 10.92 17.29
C SER A 137 -19.38 9.68 17.75
N LEU A 138 -18.12 9.54 17.37
CA LEU A 138 -17.26 8.42 17.75
C LEU A 138 -16.35 8.85 18.89
N VAL A 139 -16.87 8.70 20.11
CA VAL A 139 -16.21 9.18 21.33
C VAL A 139 -15.26 8.13 21.92
N ASN A 140 -15.53 6.85 21.64
CA ASN A 140 -14.76 5.73 22.18
C ASN A 140 -13.71 5.31 21.15
N VAL A 141 -12.45 5.59 21.48
CA VAL A 141 -11.28 5.07 20.75
C VAL A 141 -10.91 3.75 21.40
N ASP A 142 -10.84 2.68 20.61
CA ASP A 142 -10.33 1.42 21.12
C ASP A 142 -8.84 1.57 21.48
N ARG A 143 -8.51 1.22 22.71
CA ARG A 143 -7.13 1.27 23.20
C ARG A 143 -6.40 -0.05 23.01
N SER A 144 -7.08 -1.19 22.81
CA SER A 144 -6.38 -2.45 22.52
C SER A 144 -5.55 -2.36 21.26
N GLU A 145 -6.07 -1.72 20.20
CA GLU A 145 -5.29 -1.48 18.99
C GLU A 145 -4.03 -0.65 19.22
N ALA A 146 -4.02 0.23 20.22
CA ALA A 146 -2.83 1.00 20.56
C ALA A 146 -1.71 0.09 21.10
N ASP A 147 -2.08 -0.87 21.94
CA ASP A 147 -1.17 -1.85 22.53
C ASP A 147 -0.68 -2.82 21.45
N ASP A 148 -1.57 -3.33 20.58
CA ASP A 148 -1.18 -4.17 19.44
C ASP A 148 -0.23 -3.44 18.48
N CYS A 149 -0.51 -2.18 18.16
CA CYS A 149 0.37 -1.35 17.33
C CYS A 149 1.73 -1.15 17.99
N LYS A 150 1.78 -1.00 19.32
CA LYS A 150 3.02 -0.88 20.07
C LYS A 150 3.82 -2.19 19.99
N ASP A 151 3.17 -3.34 20.17
CA ASP A 151 3.83 -4.65 20.07
C ASP A 151 4.35 -4.92 18.65
N ILE A 152 3.61 -4.54 17.61
CA ILE A 152 4.08 -4.61 16.22
C ILE A 152 5.32 -3.72 16.02
N ARG A 153 5.32 -2.48 16.55
CA ARG A 153 6.47 -1.58 16.46
C ARG A 153 7.68 -2.15 17.20
N ASP A 154 7.48 -2.65 18.41
CA ASP A 154 8.53 -3.25 19.24
C ASP A 154 9.09 -4.53 18.60
N SER A 155 8.24 -5.32 17.93
CA SER A 155 8.63 -6.47 17.12
C SER A 155 9.45 -6.05 15.91
N ARG A 156 9.01 -5.03 15.15
CA ARG A 156 9.74 -4.50 13.98
C ARG A 156 11.09 -3.87 14.36
N ARG A 157 11.25 -3.43 15.61
CA ARG A 157 12.56 -3.00 16.16
C ARG A 157 13.55 -4.16 16.37
N LYS A 158 13.12 -5.41 16.28
CA LYS A 158 14.00 -6.59 16.34
C LYS A 158 14.39 -7.05 14.93
N SER A 159 14.83 -6.11 14.10
CA SER A 159 15.33 -6.37 12.74
C SER A 159 16.83 -6.06 12.66
N GLY A 160 17.52 -6.68 11.71
CA GLY A 160 18.97 -6.53 11.55
C GLY A 160 19.81 -7.43 12.47
N CYS A 161 21.13 -7.26 12.41
CA CYS A 161 22.06 -8.01 13.25
C CYS A 161 22.35 -7.31 14.59
N ASN A 162 22.59 -8.10 15.64
CA ASN A 162 23.02 -7.60 16.96
C ASN A 162 24.55 -7.64 17.14
N CYS A 163 25.31 -7.77 16.04
CA CYS A 163 26.76 -7.81 16.06
C CYS A 163 27.33 -6.48 16.60
N LYS A 164 28.25 -6.53 17.57
CA LYS A 164 28.88 -5.32 18.11
C LYS A 164 29.97 -4.84 17.16
N HIS A 165 29.60 -3.90 16.29
CA HIS A 165 30.46 -3.26 15.28
C HIS A 165 30.97 -4.16 14.14
N MET A 166 31.43 -5.38 14.41
CA MET A 166 31.94 -6.31 13.40
C MET A 166 31.04 -7.54 13.27
N CYS A 167 30.55 -7.80 12.05
CA CYS A 167 29.85 -9.04 11.70
C CYS A 167 30.84 -10.17 11.42
N ASP A 168 30.50 -11.39 11.86
CA ASP A 168 31.14 -12.63 11.39
C ASP A 168 30.23 -13.28 10.32
N PRO A 169 30.77 -13.61 9.13
CA PRO A 169 30.00 -14.24 8.04
C PRO A 169 29.19 -15.47 8.45
N ASN A 170 29.67 -16.25 9.42
CA ASN A 170 29.07 -17.54 9.78
C ASN A 170 28.06 -17.44 10.93
N THR A 171 27.95 -16.29 11.60
CA THR A 171 27.10 -16.13 12.79
C THR A 171 26.20 -14.91 12.73
N CYS A 172 26.51 -13.91 11.91
CA CYS A 172 25.67 -12.75 11.72
C CYS A 172 24.33 -13.13 11.07
N ALA A 173 23.22 -12.73 11.69
CA ALA A 173 21.88 -13.00 11.18
C ALA A 173 21.66 -12.50 9.73
N CYS A 174 22.15 -11.30 9.40
CA CYS A 174 22.06 -10.75 8.04
C CYS A 174 22.87 -11.57 7.02
N SER A 175 24.09 -11.97 7.41
CA SER A 175 24.95 -12.79 6.56
C SER A 175 24.35 -14.17 6.31
N LEU A 176 23.86 -14.83 7.35
CA LEU A 176 23.18 -16.13 7.25
C LEU A 176 21.90 -16.06 6.41
N ALA A 177 21.21 -14.91 6.44
CA ALA A 177 20.03 -14.66 5.61
C ALA A 177 20.38 -14.27 4.17
N GLY A 178 21.66 -14.12 3.81
CA GLY A 178 22.08 -13.77 2.47
C GLY A 178 21.81 -12.32 2.06
N ILE A 179 21.65 -11.42 3.03
CA ILE A 179 21.30 -10.00 2.81
C ILE A 179 22.38 -9.06 3.34
N GLU A 180 22.46 -7.86 2.77
CA GLU A 180 23.36 -6.82 3.28
C GLU A 180 22.94 -6.36 4.69
N CYS A 181 23.92 -5.91 5.48
CA CYS A 181 23.64 -5.22 6.73
C CYS A 181 23.10 -3.82 6.40
N PHE A 182 22.11 -3.36 7.14
CA PHE A 182 21.43 -2.11 6.87
C PHE A 182 21.30 -1.28 8.14
N VAL A 183 21.66 0.00 8.05
CA VAL A 183 21.58 0.98 9.15
C VAL A 183 20.89 2.25 8.62
N GLU A 184 19.75 2.61 9.21
CA GLU A 184 19.02 3.86 8.98
C GLU A 184 19.52 4.98 9.90
N ASP A 185 19.37 4.78 11.21
CA ASP A 185 19.67 5.78 12.23
C ASP A 185 20.35 5.09 13.43
N ASP A 186 21.37 5.71 14.03
CA ASP A 186 21.96 5.33 15.32
C ASP A 186 22.12 3.80 15.57
N SER A 187 22.76 3.08 14.64
CA SER A 187 22.99 1.62 14.76
C SER A 187 21.70 0.78 14.82
N PHE A 188 20.67 1.23 14.12
CA PHE A 188 19.42 0.53 13.86
C PHE A 188 19.16 0.48 12.35
N PRO A 189 18.63 -0.61 11.75
CA PRO A 189 18.35 -1.92 12.36
C PRO A 189 19.61 -2.73 12.76
N CYS A 190 20.71 -2.62 12.01
CA CYS A 190 21.95 -3.35 12.35
C CYS A 190 22.84 -2.58 13.32
N ARG A 191 23.43 -3.30 14.29
CA ARG A 191 24.39 -2.72 15.26
C ARG A 191 25.86 -2.79 14.84
N CYS A 192 26.13 -3.41 13.69
CA CYS A 192 27.45 -3.38 13.08
C CYS A 192 27.75 -2.01 12.49
N SER A 193 29.02 -1.72 12.24
CA SER A 193 29.45 -0.47 11.62
C SER A 193 30.11 -0.75 10.28
N LYS A 194 29.83 0.09 9.28
CA LYS A 194 30.36 -0.05 7.92
C LYS A 194 31.87 -0.26 7.81
N PRO A 195 32.76 0.45 8.53
CA PRO A 195 34.20 0.31 8.32
C PRO A 195 34.76 -1.06 8.72
N ILE A 196 34.08 -1.79 9.60
CA ILE A 196 34.58 -3.06 10.15
C ILE A 196 33.58 -4.21 10.02
N CYS A 197 32.42 -3.99 9.39
CA CYS A 197 31.48 -5.06 9.09
C CYS A 197 32.08 -6.03 8.07
N LYS A 198 32.13 -7.32 8.39
CA LYS A 198 32.58 -8.38 7.46
C LYS A 198 31.43 -9.19 6.89
N ASN A 199 30.23 -8.63 6.79
CA ASN A 199 29.15 -9.29 6.06
C ASN A 199 29.53 -9.37 4.57
N PRO A 200 29.66 -10.57 3.98
CA PRO A 200 30.04 -10.72 2.57
C PRO A 200 28.98 -10.14 1.61
N HIS A 201 27.72 -10.03 2.04
CA HIS A 201 26.64 -9.49 1.23
C HIS A 201 26.62 -7.95 1.20
N GLY A 202 27.39 -7.29 2.06
CA GLY A 202 27.54 -5.84 2.06
C GLY A 202 27.03 -5.15 3.33
N HIS A 203 27.17 -3.83 3.32
CA HIS A 203 26.72 -2.94 4.37
C HIS A 203 26.24 -1.61 3.78
N TYR A 204 24.96 -1.34 3.91
CA TYR A 204 24.33 -0.09 3.50
C TYR A 204 24.04 0.79 4.71
N GLU A 205 24.32 2.09 4.56
CA GLU A 205 23.95 3.13 5.52
C GLU A 205 23.07 4.14 4.79
N TYR A 206 21.93 4.45 5.39
CA TYR A 206 21.02 5.48 4.90
C TYR A 206 21.75 6.83 4.81
N ASN A 207 21.50 7.53 3.71
CA ASN A 207 22.10 8.83 3.46
C ASN A 207 20.97 9.83 3.16
N PRO A 208 20.61 10.72 4.10
CA PRO A 208 19.50 11.65 3.92
C PRO A 208 19.76 12.64 2.78
N ASP A 209 21.01 13.06 2.58
CA ASP A 209 21.37 14.02 1.53
C ASP A 209 21.10 13.46 0.13
N LYS A 210 21.43 12.18 -0.10
CA LYS A 210 21.14 11.51 -1.38
C LYS A 210 19.64 11.44 -1.67
N VAL A 211 18.83 11.20 -0.65
CA VAL A 211 17.37 11.17 -0.79
C VAL A 211 16.83 12.56 -1.09
N GLN A 212 17.33 13.58 -0.38
CA GLN A 212 16.93 14.97 -0.59
C GLN A 212 17.31 15.48 -2.00
N GLU A 213 18.50 15.13 -2.47
CA GLU A 213 18.96 15.45 -3.83
C GLU A 213 18.07 14.78 -4.87
N HIS A 214 17.76 13.48 -4.70
CA HIS A 214 16.85 12.76 -5.57
C HIS A 214 15.45 13.41 -5.59
N PHE A 215 14.90 13.75 -4.43
CA PHE A 215 13.61 14.41 -4.32
C PHE A 215 13.58 15.72 -5.10
N THR A 216 14.58 16.58 -4.88
CA THR A 216 14.70 17.89 -5.54
C THR A 216 14.71 17.72 -7.06
N ARG A 217 15.57 16.83 -7.58
CA ARG A 217 15.68 16.53 -9.01
C ARG A 217 14.39 15.96 -9.60
N THR A 218 13.69 15.09 -8.87
CA THR A 218 12.43 14.51 -9.32
C THR A 218 11.33 15.56 -9.37
N MET A 219 11.25 16.46 -8.39
CA MET A 219 10.29 17.56 -8.38
C MET A 219 10.56 18.58 -9.48
N GLU A 220 11.82 18.83 -9.83
CA GLU A 220 12.18 19.69 -10.97
C GLU A 220 11.71 19.09 -12.31
N LYS A 221 11.86 17.78 -12.50
CA LYS A 221 11.39 17.09 -13.72
C LYS A 221 9.89 17.16 -13.91
N LEU A 222 9.11 17.09 -12.83
CA LEU A 222 7.65 17.12 -12.88
C LEU A 222 7.05 18.51 -13.12
N LYS A 223 7.86 19.57 -12.97
CA LYS A 223 7.44 20.96 -13.24
C LYS A 223 7.60 21.37 -14.71
N ASN A 224 8.33 20.57 -15.50
CA ASN A 224 8.54 20.76 -16.93
C ASN A 224 7.68 19.78 -17.73
#